data_AF-A0A930EVH1-F1
#
_entry.id   AF-A0A930EVH1-F1
#
_cell.length_a   1.000
_cell.length_b   1.000
_cell.length_c   1.000
_cell.angle_alpha   90.00
_cell.angle_beta   90.00
_cell.angle_gamma   90.00
#
_symmetry.space_group_name_H-M   'P 1'
#
loop_
_entity.id
_entity.type
_entity.pdbx_description
1 polymer ?
#
loop_
_entity_poly.entity_id
_entity_poly.type
_entity_poly.pdbx_seq_one_letter_code
_entity_poly.pdbx_strand_id
1 'polypeptide(L)'
;ESIRIKNALIEEAKTIAATKDYGREKTDRMKALDKEWRAAGYSGSEQNDALWETFTQAKEVFWNGKREDSQKRLQEAFDYKKSQLPIVREEINRLQEQEYETSDYERIRSIQRQVEEKKTFLEKLKNDIEDIEKKLNA
;
A
#
# COMPACT_ATOMS: atom_id res chain seq x y z
N GLU A 1 23.18 -3.87 -33.36
CA GLU A 1 21.92 -3.15 -33.06
C GLU A 1 21.19 -3.68 -31.83
N SER A 2 20.78 -4.95 -31.78
CA SER A 2 20.03 -5.53 -30.64
C SER A 2 20.70 -5.32 -29.26
N ILE A 3 22.02 -5.46 -29.17
CA ILE A 3 22.78 -5.21 -27.91
C ILE A 3 22.65 -3.76 -27.44
N ARG A 4 22.73 -2.78 -28.35
CA ARG A 4 22.61 -1.35 -28.00
C ARG A 4 21.21 -1.03 -27.48
N ILE A 5 20.18 -1.58 -28.12
CA ILE A 5 18.78 -1.43 -27.69
C ILE A 5 18.60 -2.05 -26.29
N LYS A 6 19.08 -3.29 -26.07
CA LYS A 6 18.98 -3.97 -24.77
C LYS A 6 19.70 -3.21 -23.65
N ASN A 7 20.90 -2.67 -23.93
CA ASN A 7 21.60 -1.81 -22.96
C ASN A 7 20.80 -0.54 -22.62
N ALA A 8 20.17 0.10 -23.61
CA ALA A 8 19.32 1.27 -23.34
C ALA A 8 18.11 0.92 -22.46
N LEU A 9 17.47 -0.23 -22.70
CA LEU A 9 16.35 -0.72 -21.88
C LEU A 9 16.78 -1.04 -20.44
N ILE A 10 17.99 -1.58 -20.25
CA ILE A 10 18.57 -1.83 -18.92
C ILE A 10 18.80 -0.52 -18.16
N GLU A 11 19.41 0.47 -18.79
CA GLU A 11 19.69 1.75 -18.14
C GLU A 11 18.38 2.50 -17.81
N GLU A 12 17.36 2.39 -18.65
CA GLU A 12 16.04 2.91 -18.34
C GLU A 12 15.39 2.18 -17.17
N ALA A 13 15.43 0.84 -17.14
CA ALA A 13 14.91 0.06 -16.01
C ALA A 13 15.61 0.44 -14.69
N LYS A 14 16.94 0.59 -14.70
CA LYS A 14 17.71 1.05 -13.53
C LYS A 14 17.32 2.46 -13.10
N THR A 15 17.14 3.37 -14.05
CA THR A 15 16.72 4.74 -13.77
C THR A 15 15.34 4.76 -13.09
N ILE A 16 14.37 4.02 -13.64
CA ILE A 16 13.05 3.89 -13.05
C ILE A 16 13.13 3.28 -11.65
N ALA A 17 13.89 2.19 -11.47
CA ALA A 17 14.08 1.56 -10.16
C ALA A 17 14.71 2.51 -9.12
N ALA A 18 15.68 3.32 -9.54
CA ALA A 18 16.38 4.28 -8.67
C ALA A 18 15.48 5.44 -8.19
N THR A 19 14.45 5.83 -8.97
CA THR A 19 13.52 6.89 -8.53
C THR A 19 12.72 6.52 -7.29
N LYS A 20 12.55 5.22 -7.00
CA LYS A 20 11.67 4.69 -5.95
C LYS A 20 10.23 5.24 -6.04
N ASP A 21 9.82 5.64 -7.25
CA ASP A 21 8.43 6.00 -7.56
C ASP A 21 7.73 4.79 -8.15
N TYR A 22 6.80 4.23 -7.37
CA TYR A 22 6.03 3.03 -7.75
C TYR A 22 4.64 3.36 -8.29
N GLY A 23 4.42 4.61 -8.70
CA GLY A 23 3.21 5.09 -9.32
C GLY A 23 2.81 4.31 -10.58
N ARG A 24 1.58 4.54 -11.03
CA ARG A 24 1.01 3.84 -12.20
C ARG A 24 1.86 4.04 -13.45
N GLU A 25 2.32 5.27 -13.70
CA GLU A 25 3.13 5.60 -14.87
C GLU A 25 4.44 4.79 -14.91
N LYS A 26 5.23 4.79 -13.82
CA LYS A 26 6.49 4.04 -13.71
C LYS A 26 6.25 2.53 -13.79
N THR A 27 5.18 2.04 -13.18
CA THR A 27 4.75 0.64 -13.27
C THR A 27 4.44 0.23 -14.71
N ASP A 28 3.66 1.06 -15.43
CA ASP A 28 3.26 0.77 -16.80
C ASP A 28 4.46 0.88 -17.75
N ARG A 29 5.37 1.82 -17.52
CA ARG A 29 6.63 1.90 -18.26
C ARG A 29 7.52 0.67 -18.03
N MET A 30 7.69 0.22 -16.78
CA MET A 30 8.47 -0.99 -16.47
C MET A 30 7.90 -2.23 -17.19
N LYS A 31 6.57 -2.36 -17.29
CA LYS A 31 5.91 -3.42 -18.09
C LYS A 31 6.06 -3.23 -19.60
N ALA A 32 6.18 -2.00 -20.09
CA ALA A 32 6.43 -1.73 -21.50
C ALA A 32 7.85 -2.14 -21.91
N LEU A 33 8.85 -1.95 -21.04
CA LEU A 33 10.23 -2.39 -21.27
C LEU A 33 10.30 -3.91 -21.52
N ASP A 34 9.46 -4.70 -20.85
CA ASP A 34 9.36 -6.15 -21.10
C ASP A 34 8.88 -6.50 -22.52
N LYS A 35 8.05 -5.65 -23.12
CA LYS A 35 7.59 -5.83 -24.52
C LYS A 35 8.67 -5.39 -25.49
N GLU A 36 9.30 -4.26 -25.22
CA GLU A 36 10.41 -3.71 -26.03
C GLU A 36 11.61 -4.65 -26.02
N TRP A 37 11.91 -5.29 -24.88
CA TRP A 37 12.95 -6.30 -24.78
C TRP A 37 12.72 -7.48 -25.72
N ARG A 38 11.49 -8.02 -25.72
CA ARG A 38 11.11 -9.14 -26.61
C ARG A 38 11.15 -8.74 -28.08
N ALA A 39 10.83 -7.48 -28.39
CA ALA A 39 10.87 -6.95 -29.75
C ALA A 39 12.29 -6.67 -30.27
N ALA A 40 13.28 -6.47 -29.40
CA ALA A 40 14.66 -6.14 -29.77
C ALA A 40 15.42 -7.28 -30.49
N GLY A 41 14.84 -8.48 -30.59
CA GLY A 41 15.39 -9.61 -31.36
C GLY A 41 16.58 -10.32 -30.69
N TYR A 42 17.15 -11.30 -31.41
CA TYR A 42 18.24 -12.14 -30.93
C TYR A 42 19.61 -11.45 -31.09
N SER A 43 20.49 -11.59 -30.09
CA SER A 43 21.80 -10.93 -30.03
C SER A 43 22.98 -11.88 -29.81
N GLY A 44 22.79 -13.19 -30.07
CA GLY A 44 23.75 -14.25 -29.70
C GLY A 44 23.53 -14.74 -28.26
N SER A 45 23.69 -16.04 -27.99
CA SER A 45 23.14 -16.64 -26.75
C SER A 45 23.85 -16.15 -25.49
N GLU A 46 25.18 -16.19 -25.46
CA GLU A 46 25.97 -15.84 -24.26
C GLU A 46 25.79 -14.37 -23.82
N GLN A 47 25.82 -13.44 -24.77
CA GLN A 47 25.61 -12.01 -24.49
C GLN A 47 24.14 -11.69 -24.20
N ASN A 48 23.20 -12.41 -24.82
CA ASN A 48 21.78 -12.25 -24.52
C ASN A 48 21.45 -12.64 -23.08
N ASP A 49 22.05 -13.71 -22.58
CA ASP A 49 21.79 -14.22 -21.24
C ASP A 49 22.32 -13.24 -20.17
N ALA A 50 23.55 -12.74 -20.33
CA ALA A 50 24.11 -11.72 -19.43
C ALA A 50 23.30 -10.42 -19.41
N LEU A 51 22.85 -9.96 -20.58
CA LEU A 51 22.00 -8.77 -20.70
C LEU A 51 20.62 -9.02 -20.07
N TRP A 52 20.04 -10.19 -20.28
CA TRP A 52 18.74 -10.56 -19.70
C TRP A 52 18.80 -10.65 -18.18
N GLU A 53 19.88 -11.21 -17.63
CA GLU A 53 20.11 -11.26 -16.20
C GLU A 53 20.16 -9.85 -15.61
N THR A 54 20.96 -8.96 -16.20
CA THR A 54 21.08 -7.56 -15.76
C THR A 54 19.74 -6.82 -15.84
N PHE A 55 18.98 -7.04 -16.91
CA PHE A 55 17.64 -6.45 -17.07
C PHE A 55 16.66 -6.97 -16.02
N THR A 56 16.71 -8.27 -15.72
CA THR A 56 15.84 -8.90 -14.72
C THR A 56 16.17 -8.39 -13.33
N GLN A 57 17.45 -8.31 -12.95
CA GLN A 57 17.88 -7.73 -11.68
C GLN A 57 17.39 -6.29 -11.53
N ALA A 58 17.51 -5.44 -12.57
CA ALA A 58 17.02 -4.07 -12.52
C ALA A 58 15.50 -3.99 -12.27
N LYS A 59 14.71 -4.87 -12.91
CA LYS A 59 13.27 -4.98 -12.67
C LYS A 59 12.95 -5.50 -11.28
N GLU A 60 13.68 -6.49 -10.79
CA GLU A 60 13.49 -7.05 -9.44
C GLU A 60 13.66 -5.98 -8.36
N VAL A 61 14.65 -5.09 -8.49
CA VAL A 61 14.81 -3.94 -7.58
C VAL A 61 13.54 -3.08 -7.55
N PHE A 62 12.94 -2.78 -8.72
CA PHE A 62 11.70 -2.01 -8.78
C PHE A 62 10.52 -2.76 -8.15
N TRP A 63 10.32 -4.04 -8.47
CA TRP A 63 9.17 -4.81 -7.97
C TRP A 63 9.28 -5.12 -6.47
N ASN A 64 10.48 -5.42 -5.97
CA ASN A 64 10.74 -5.60 -4.55
C ASN A 64 10.49 -4.30 -3.79
N GLY A 65 11.03 -3.17 -4.28
CA GLY A 65 10.79 -1.87 -3.68
C GLY A 65 9.31 -1.50 -3.67
N LYS A 66 8.56 -1.79 -4.75
CA LYS A 66 7.11 -1.59 -4.80
C LYS A 66 6.35 -2.44 -3.77
N ARG A 67 6.77 -3.69 -3.58
CA ARG A 67 6.18 -4.60 -2.60
C ARG A 67 6.44 -4.09 -1.19
N GLU A 68 7.67 -3.70 -0.87
CA GLU A 68 8.05 -3.12 0.41
C GLU A 68 7.27 -1.83 0.71
N ASP A 69 7.17 -0.91 -0.25
CA ASP A 69 6.41 0.32 -0.13
C ASP A 69 4.91 0.06 0.08
N SER A 70 4.34 -0.92 -0.63
CA SER A 70 2.97 -1.36 -0.40
C SER A 70 2.76 -1.95 1.00
N GLN A 71 3.68 -2.79 1.45
CA GLN A 71 3.63 -3.40 2.79
C GLN A 71 3.77 -2.33 3.88
N LYS A 72 4.68 -1.38 3.70
CA LYS A 72 4.85 -0.25 4.61
C LYS A 72 3.57 0.58 4.73
N ARG A 73 2.93 0.94 3.60
CA ARG A 73 1.65 1.66 3.64
C ARG A 73 0.54 0.89 4.35
N LEU A 74 0.47 -0.44 4.16
CA LEU A 74 -0.49 -1.28 4.86
C LEU A 74 -0.22 -1.28 6.37
N GLN A 75 1.05 -1.40 6.77
CA GLN A 75 1.46 -1.35 8.17
C GLN A 75 1.13 0.00 8.82
N GLU A 76 1.45 1.11 8.15
CA GLU A 76 1.12 2.46 8.62
C GLU A 76 -0.40 2.65 8.77
N ALA A 77 -1.20 2.14 7.82
CA ALA A 77 -2.66 2.18 7.89
C ALA A 77 -3.21 1.34 9.05
N PHE A 78 -2.62 0.16 9.30
CA PHE A 78 -2.95 -0.70 10.43
C PHE A 78 -2.66 0.00 11.77
N ASP A 79 -1.44 0.53 11.94
CA ASP A 79 -1.01 1.18 13.17
C ASP A 79 -1.85 2.42 13.46
N TYR A 80 -2.12 3.24 12.44
CA TYR A 80 -2.99 4.39 12.55
C TYR A 80 -4.40 3.99 12.99
N LYS A 81 -5.03 3.00 12.35
CA LYS A 81 -6.38 2.56 12.74
C LYS A 81 -6.40 1.96 14.14
N LYS A 82 -5.38 1.19 14.50
CA LYS A 82 -5.22 0.59 15.83
C LYS A 82 -5.06 1.66 16.91
N SER A 83 -4.39 2.78 16.63
CA SER A 83 -4.26 3.89 17.57
C SER A 83 -5.58 4.65 17.78
N GLN A 84 -6.52 4.60 16.83
CA GLN A 84 -7.85 5.21 16.96
C GLN A 84 -8.78 4.41 17.89
N LEU A 85 -8.60 3.09 18.02
CA LEU A 85 -9.45 2.22 18.86
C LEU A 85 -9.59 2.71 20.32
N PRO A 86 -8.51 2.96 21.08
CA PRO A 86 -8.64 3.43 22.47
C PRO A 86 -9.29 4.82 22.54
N ILE A 87 -9.03 5.70 21.57
CA ILE A 87 -9.59 7.06 21.52
C ILE A 87 -11.11 6.98 21.41
N VAL A 88 -11.62 6.22 20.44
CA VAL A 88 -13.07 6.08 20.22
C VAL A 88 -13.74 5.40 21.42
N ARG A 89 -13.08 4.41 22.04
CA ARG A 89 -13.58 3.76 23.27
C ARG A 89 -13.70 4.76 24.43
N GLU A 90 -12.70 5.60 24.62
CA GLU A 90 -12.72 6.63 25.67
C GLU A 90 -13.81 7.66 25.42
N GLU A 91 -14.00 8.10 24.17
CA GLU A 91 -15.09 9.01 23.81
C GLU A 91 -16.48 8.41 24.09
N ILE A 92 -16.67 7.11 23.80
CA ILE A 92 -17.91 6.39 24.14
C ILE A 92 -18.12 6.41 25.66
N ASN A 93 -17.09 6.05 26.44
CA ASN A 93 -17.20 6.03 27.91
C ASN A 93 -17.56 7.41 28.47
N ARG A 94 -16.89 8.47 28.00
CA ARG A 94 -17.18 9.85 28.42
C ARG A 94 -18.61 10.26 28.11
N LEU A 95 -19.12 9.91 26.93
CA LEU A 95 -20.52 10.18 26.57
C LEU A 95 -21.48 9.42 27.49
N GLN A 96 -21.20 8.15 27.80
CA GLN A 96 -22.03 7.37 28.71
C GLN A 96 -22.01 7.89 30.15
N GLU A 97 -20.87 8.41 30.63
CA GLU A 97 -20.79 9.11 31.91
C GLU A 97 -21.67 10.37 31.91
N GLN A 98 -21.60 11.18 30.85
CA GLN A 98 -22.47 12.35 30.70
C GLN A 98 -23.96 11.97 30.64
N GLU A 99 -24.31 10.84 30.02
CA GLU A 99 -25.67 10.29 30.01
C GLU A 99 -26.15 9.97 31.42
N TYR A 100 -25.29 9.35 32.23
CA TYR A 100 -25.59 8.97 33.61
C TYR A 100 -25.77 10.18 34.54
N GLU A 101 -25.02 11.25 34.30
CA GLU A 101 -25.03 12.46 35.13
C GLU A 101 -26.20 13.40 34.85
N THR A 102 -26.80 13.34 33.66
CA THR A 102 -27.86 14.25 33.26
C THR A 102 -29.25 13.67 33.49
N SER A 103 -30.20 14.49 33.96
CA SER A 103 -31.63 14.15 33.97
C SER A 103 -32.40 14.83 32.82
N ASP A 104 -31.73 15.67 32.01
CA ASP A 104 -32.30 16.27 30.81
C ASP A 104 -32.51 15.21 29.72
N TYR A 105 -33.78 14.95 29.42
CA TYR A 105 -34.20 13.93 28.46
C TYR A 105 -33.73 14.19 27.02
N GLU A 106 -33.73 15.43 26.54
CA GLU A 106 -33.26 15.74 25.18
C GLU A 106 -31.74 15.59 25.08
N ARG A 107 -31.03 15.91 26.16
CA ARG A 107 -29.59 15.65 26.27
C ARG A 107 -29.28 14.16 26.27
N ILE A 108 -30.01 13.34 27.06
CA ILE A 108 -29.88 11.88 27.08
C ILE A 108 -30.07 11.32 25.67
N ARG A 109 -31.16 11.68 24.98
CA ARG A 109 -31.45 11.20 23.62
C ARG A 109 -30.33 11.56 22.63
N SER A 110 -29.82 12.78 22.71
CA SER A 110 -28.72 13.25 21.84
C SER A 110 -27.42 12.48 22.10
N ILE A 111 -27.09 12.22 23.37
CA ILE A 111 -25.92 11.44 23.77
C ILE A 111 -26.05 10.00 23.28
N GLN A 112 -27.21 9.36 23.48
CA GLN A 112 -27.48 8.00 23.02
C GLN A 112 -27.25 7.85 21.51
N ARG A 113 -27.69 8.83 20.71
CA ARG A 113 -27.44 8.86 19.27
C ARG A 113 -25.93 8.90 18.95
N GLN A 114 -25.19 9.79 19.62
CA GLN A 114 -23.74 9.92 19.41
C GLN A 114 -22.98 8.65 19.83
N VAL A 115 -23.39 8.02 20.94
CA VAL A 115 -22.83 6.76 21.40
C VAL A 115 -23.04 5.67 20.35
N GLU A 116 -24.23 5.57 19.77
CA GLU A 116 -24.54 4.56 18.75
C GLU A 116 -23.76 4.79 17.45
N GLU A 117 -23.63 6.05 17.01
CA GLU A 117 -22.78 6.43 15.87
C GLU A 117 -21.32 6.02 16.11
N LYS A 118 -20.78 6.30 17.31
CA LYS A 118 -19.41 5.94 17.66
C LYS A 118 -19.21 4.44 17.83
N LYS A 119 -20.18 3.70 18.35
CA LYS A 119 -20.15 2.23 18.41
C LYS A 119 -20.12 1.63 17.01
N THR A 120 -20.96 2.13 16.10
CA THR A 120 -20.96 1.72 14.70
C THR A 120 -19.61 1.99 14.03
N PHE A 121 -19.03 3.16 14.28
CA PHE A 121 -17.68 3.49 13.80
C PHE A 121 -16.60 2.57 14.40
N LEU A 122 -16.69 2.26 15.70
CA LEU A 122 -15.77 1.36 16.39
C LEU A 122 -15.79 -0.05 15.78
N GLU A 123 -16.97 -0.59 15.46
CA GLU A 123 -17.09 -1.89 14.79
C GLU A 123 -16.51 -1.85 13.38
N LYS A 124 -16.80 -0.80 12.60
CA LYS A 124 -16.16 -0.61 11.29
C LYS A 124 -14.64 -0.57 11.41
N LEU A 125 -14.12 0.15 12.39
CA LEU A 125 -12.68 0.27 12.62
C LEU A 125 -12.04 -1.07 12.98
N LYS A 126 -12.70 -1.89 13.81
CA LYS A 126 -12.24 -3.25 14.14
C LYS A 126 -12.19 -4.14 12.89
N ASN A 127 -13.24 -4.12 12.08
CA ASN A 127 -13.28 -4.92 10.84
C ASN A 127 -12.18 -4.49 9.86
N ASP A 128 -11.99 -3.18 9.67
CA ASP A 128 -10.91 -2.65 8.83
C ASP A 128 -9.52 -3.10 9.32
N ILE A 129 -9.30 -3.12 10.64
CA ILE A 129 -8.05 -3.58 11.25
C ILE A 129 -7.83 -5.06 10.97
N GLU A 130 -8.85 -5.90 11.17
CA GLU A 130 -8.79 -7.34 10.91
C GLU A 130 -8.49 -7.63 9.42
N ASP A 131 -9.13 -6.88 8.51
CA ASP A 131 -8.90 -7.02 7.07
C ASP A 131 -7.47 -6.61 6.66
N ILE A 132 -6.92 -5.56 7.27
CA ILE A 132 -5.54 -5.15 7.01
C ILE A 132 -4.55 -6.15 7.63
N GLU A 133 -4.82 -6.66 8.82
CA GLU A 133 -4.00 -7.68 9.49
C GLU A 133 -3.92 -8.96 8.63
N LYS A 134 -5.05 -9.41 8.07
CA LYS A 134 -5.08 -10.52 7.11
C LYS A 134 -4.19 -10.24 5.89
N LYS A 135 -4.20 -9.02 5.36
CA LYS A 135 -3.36 -8.63 4.20
C LYS A 135 -1.87 -8.53 4.55
N LEU A 136 -1.53 -8.18 5.78
CA LEU A 136 -0.14 -8.13 6.25
C LEU A 136 0.44 -9.53 6.49
N ASN A 137 -0.41 -10.49 6.86
CA ASN A 137 -0.03 -11.88 7.17
C ASN A 137 -0.14 -12.84 5.97
N ALA A 138 -0.61 -12.37 4.81
CA ALA A 138 -0.76 -13.13 3.57
C ALA A 138 0.48 -13.02 2.67
#